data_AF-A0A6F8U987-F1
#
_entry.id   AF-A0A6F8U987-F1
#
_cell.length_a   1.000
_cell.length_b   1.000
_cell.length_c   1.000
_cell.angle_alpha   90.00
_cell.angle_beta   90.00
_cell.angle_gamma   90.00
#
_symmetry.space_group_name_H-M   'P 1'
#
loop_
_entity.id
_entity.type
_entity.pdbx_description
1 polymer ?
#
loop_
_entity_poly.entity_id
_entity_poly.type
_entity_poly.pdbx_seq_one_letter_code
_entity_poly.pdbx_strand_id
1 'polypeptide(L)'
;MFDSNRFQRLQQAPLWDFALTFYAQPGVEKACLVLQDSAGVDVCELLVHSWLYHYGLQTTPSALSMERKARERWQQSVTAVLRQLRRDLKPQAAESEGIAQLRKTLQQAEIQAERENLQRWQHWILQTSELNQRLTNCAISKQDVAQWLQSKLFSDGFAFGQAVVQPERESVKEAITILATRLDHYERPR
;
A
#
# COMPACT_ATOMS: atom_id res chain seq x y z
N MET A 1 25.09 -6.98 7.25
CA MET A 1 25.18 -7.82 6.03
C MET A 1 23.77 -8.16 5.59
N PHE A 2 23.46 -8.06 4.30
CA PHE A 2 22.14 -8.42 3.76
C PHE A 2 21.83 -9.89 4.04
N ASP A 3 20.63 -10.17 4.52
CA ASP A 3 20.23 -11.53 4.90
C ASP A 3 19.58 -12.24 3.70
N SER A 4 20.36 -13.06 2.99
CA SER A 4 19.90 -13.83 1.83
C SER A 4 18.73 -14.77 2.14
N ASN A 5 18.60 -15.26 3.38
CA ASN A 5 17.48 -16.12 3.78
C ASN A 5 16.15 -15.35 3.83
N ARG A 6 16.18 -14.07 4.23
CA ARG A 6 14.98 -13.21 4.20
C ARG A 6 14.49 -13.01 2.77
N PHE A 7 15.41 -12.77 1.84
CA PHE A 7 15.07 -12.58 0.43
C PHE A 7 14.53 -13.85 -0.23
N GLN A 8 15.11 -15.01 0.05
CA GLN A 8 14.62 -16.27 -0.49
C GLN A 8 13.17 -16.57 -0.06
N ARG A 9 12.82 -16.26 1.21
CA ARG A 9 11.44 -16.41 1.70
C ARG A 9 10.48 -15.42 1.04
N LEU A 10 10.92 -14.17 0.85
CA LEU A 10 10.16 -13.15 0.12
C LEU A 10 9.83 -13.62 -1.31
N GLN A 11 10.78 -14.24 -2.02
CA GLN A 11 10.58 -14.77 -3.38
C GLN A 11 9.51 -15.86 -3.47
N GLN A 12 9.29 -16.62 -2.38
CA GLN A 12 8.31 -17.70 -2.34
C GLN A 12 6.90 -17.23 -1.97
N ALA A 13 6.73 -15.95 -1.64
CA ALA A 13 5.47 -15.39 -1.16
C ALA A 13 5.02 -14.22 -2.04
N PRO A 14 4.16 -14.46 -3.04
CA PRO A 14 3.68 -13.41 -3.93
C PRO A 14 3.05 -12.25 -3.15
N LEU A 15 3.41 -11.02 -3.54
CA LEU A 15 2.89 -9.80 -2.94
C LEU A 15 1.37 -9.72 -3.03
N TRP A 16 0.78 -10.25 -4.11
CA TRP A 16 -0.68 -10.30 -4.26
C TRP A 16 -1.35 -11.17 -3.18
N ASP A 17 -0.79 -12.35 -2.87
CA ASP A 17 -1.37 -13.26 -1.89
C ASP A 17 -1.23 -12.70 -0.47
N PHE A 18 -0.08 -12.05 -0.18
CA PHE A 18 0.10 -11.27 1.04
C PHE A 18 -0.93 -10.14 1.12
N ALA A 19 -1.11 -9.36 0.04
CA ALA A 19 -2.04 -8.24 0.01
C ALA A 19 -3.47 -8.70 0.29
N LEU A 20 -3.94 -9.78 -0.33
CA LEU A 20 -5.26 -10.35 -0.07
C LEU A 20 -5.43 -10.76 1.40
N THR A 21 -4.43 -11.46 1.95
CA THR A 21 -4.49 -11.96 3.34
C THR A 21 -4.44 -10.82 4.36
N PHE A 22 -3.57 -9.83 4.13
CA PHE A 22 -3.44 -8.66 5.00
C PHE A 22 -4.69 -7.77 4.93
N TYR A 23 -5.22 -7.52 3.72
CA TYR A 23 -6.41 -6.69 3.51
C TYR A 23 -7.66 -7.29 4.15
N ALA A 24 -7.77 -8.63 4.18
CA ALA A 24 -8.86 -9.34 4.83
C ALA A 24 -8.82 -9.27 6.37
N GLN A 25 -7.74 -8.76 6.98
CA GLN A 25 -7.68 -8.66 8.44
C GLN A 25 -8.64 -7.59 8.99
N PRO A 26 -9.20 -7.79 10.20
CA PRO A 26 -10.17 -6.87 10.77
C PRO A 26 -9.63 -5.43 10.89
N GLY A 27 -10.32 -4.50 10.25
CA GLY A 27 -10.03 -3.07 10.27
C GLY A 27 -9.04 -2.59 9.18
N VAL A 28 -8.35 -3.48 8.47
CA VAL A 28 -7.34 -3.10 7.46
C VAL A 28 -7.98 -2.39 6.27
N GLU A 29 -9.03 -2.95 5.68
CA GLU A 29 -9.78 -2.32 4.58
C GLU A 29 -10.18 -0.87 4.93
N LYS A 30 -10.83 -0.70 6.08
CA LYS A 30 -11.29 0.62 6.55
C LYS A 30 -10.11 1.59 6.75
N ALA A 31 -9.01 1.12 7.35
CA ALA A 31 -7.82 1.94 7.56
C ALA A 31 -7.19 2.36 6.22
N CYS A 32 -7.08 1.45 5.25
CA CYS A 32 -6.59 1.77 3.91
C CYS A 32 -7.46 2.83 3.22
N LEU A 33 -8.79 2.71 3.31
CA LEU A 33 -9.71 3.69 2.75
C LEU A 33 -9.55 5.08 3.38
N VAL A 34 -9.42 5.15 4.72
CA VAL A 34 -9.17 6.41 5.43
C VAL A 34 -7.86 7.05 4.96
N LEU A 35 -6.78 6.27 4.88
CA LEU A 35 -5.49 6.79 4.41
C LEU A 35 -5.52 7.23 2.96
N GLN A 36 -6.23 6.50 2.11
CA GLN A 36 -6.39 6.85 0.70
C GLN A 36 -7.19 8.14 0.53
N ASP A 37 -8.31 8.29 1.23
CA ASP A 37 -9.23 9.40 1.03
C ASP A 37 -8.81 10.67 1.78
N SER A 38 -8.31 10.56 3.01
CA SER A 38 -7.93 11.70 3.85
C SER A 38 -6.46 12.12 3.70
N ALA A 39 -5.58 11.21 3.25
CA ALA A 39 -4.15 11.47 3.16
C ALA A 39 -3.54 11.17 1.78
N GLY A 40 -4.36 10.78 0.80
CA GLY A 40 -3.90 10.52 -0.57
C GLY A 40 -2.93 9.34 -0.69
N VAL A 41 -2.88 8.45 0.31
CA VAL A 41 -1.93 7.34 0.33
C VAL A 41 -2.23 6.36 -0.79
N ASP A 42 -1.18 5.96 -1.52
CA ASP A 42 -1.26 4.83 -2.44
C ASP A 42 -1.28 3.51 -1.65
N VAL A 43 -2.44 2.85 -1.63
CA VAL A 43 -2.64 1.57 -0.95
C VAL A 43 -1.71 0.48 -1.53
N CYS A 44 -1.38 0.52 -2.82
CA CYS A 44 -0.45 -0.45 -3.41
C CYS A 44 0.95 -0.31 -2.78
N GLU A 45 1.44 0.91 -2.62
CA GLU A 45 2.73 1.16 -1.98
C GLU A 45 2.71 0.78 -0.49
N LEU A 46 1.62 1.09 0.21
CA LEU A 46 1.44 0.67 1.60
C LEU A 46 1.56 -0.84 1.77
N LEU A 47 0.93 -1.61 0.88
CA LEU A 47 0.99 -3.07 0.88
C LEU A 47 2.39 -3.58 0.56
N VAL A 48 3.14 -2.90 -0.32
CA VAL A 48 4.54 -3.22 -0.61
C VAL A 48 5.43 -3.07 0.61
N HIS A 49 5.35 -1.93 1.31
CA HIS A 49 6.13 -1.72 2.54
C HIS A 49 5.76 -2.78 3.59
N SER A 50 4.47 -3.04 3.76
CA SER A 50 3.93 -4.04 4.68
C SER A 50 4.47 -5.45 4.40
N TRP A 51 4.50 -5.85 3.12
CA TRP A 51 5.05 -7.13 2.68
C TRP A 51 6.54 -7.24 2.97
N LEU A 52 7.34 -6.24 2.60
CA LEU A 52 8.77 -6.22 2.89
C LEU A 52 9.05 -6.29 4.40
N TYR A 53 8.32 -5.50 5.19
CA TYR A 53 8.42 -5.49 6.64
C TYR A 53 8.15 -6.87 7.25
N HIS A 54 7.13 -7.57 6.77
CA HIS A 54 6.79 -8.91 7.22
C HIS A 54 7.96 -9.91 7.03
N TYR A 55 8.75 -9.76 5.96
CA TYR A 55 9.96 -10.56 5.73
C TYR A 55 11.24 -9.95 6.33
N GLY A 56 11.13 -8.87 7.10
CA GLY A 56 12.26 -8.20 7.75
C GLY A 56 13.18 -7.48 6.76
N LEU A 57 12.62 -6.97 5.67
CA LEU A 57 13.28 -6.20 4.62
C LEU A 57 12.65 -4.80 4.50
N GLN A 58 13.37 -3.88 3.86
CA GLN A 58 12.85 -2.56 3.48
C GLN A 58 13.61 -2.02 2.27
N THR A 59 12.99 -1.10 1.52
CA THR A 59 13.66 -0.43 0.41
C THR A 59 14.64 0.63 0.88
N THR A 60 15.68 0.88 0.08
CA THR A 60 16.53 2.06 0.20
C THR A 60 15.80 3.29 -0.34
N PRO A 61 15.96 4.48 0.28
CA PRO A 61 15.27 5.69 -0.19
C PRO A 61 15.63 6.09 -1.63
N SER A 62 16.89 5.92 -2.03
CA SER A 62 17.37 6.31 -3.36
C SER A 62 16.69 5.50 -4.47
N ALA A 63 16.69 4.17 -4.36
CA ALA A 63 16.07 3.31 -5.37
C ALA A 63 14.54 3.43 -5.38
N LEU A 64 13.92 3.58 -4.20
CA LEU A 64 12.47 3.75 -4.08
C LEU A 64 11.99 5.02 -4.81
N SER A 65 12.73 6.13 -4.71
CA SER A 65 12.29 7.42 -5.27
C SER A 65 12.03 7.39 -6.78
N MET A 66 12.84 6.64 -7.54
CA MET A 66 12.67 6.49 -8.99
C MET A 66 11.45 5.64 -9.32
N GLU A 67 11.29 4.52 -8.62
CA GLU A 67 10.16 3.62 -8.86
C GLU A 67 8.85 4.29 -8.47
N ARG A 68 8.82 5.02 -7.34
CA ARG A 68 7.62 5.73 -6.86
C ARG A 68 7.07 6.69 -7.92
N LYS A 69 7.91 7.44 -8.65
CA LYS A 69 7.48 8.30 -9.77
C LYS A 69 6.86 7.54 -10.95
N ALA A 70 7.29 6.31 -11.21
CA ALA A 70 6.67 5.48 -12.24
C ALA A 70 5.29 4.95 -11.78
N ARG A 71 5.16 4.66 -10.49
CA ARG A 71 3.94 4.15 -9.86
C ARG A 71 2.89 5.23 -9.67
N GLU A 72 3.30 6.43 -9.26
CA GLU A 72 2.45 7.63 -9.22
C GLU A 72 1.82 7.91 -10.59
N ARG A 73 2.60 7.82 -11.68
CA ARG A 73 2.06 7.99 -13.04
C ARG A 73 1.00 6.94 -13.38
N TRP A 74 1.21 5.67 -13.01
CA TRP A 74 0.21 4.63 -13.21
C TRP A 74 -1.05 4.90 -12.38
N GLN A 75 -0.87 5.23 -11.11
CA GLN A 75 -1.96 5.56 -10.20
C GLN A 75 -2.83 6.69 -10.76
N GLN A 76 -2.22 7.78 -11.23
CA GLN A 76 -2.94 8.96 -11.71
C GLN A 76 -3.64 8.71 -13.05
N SER A 77 -3.00 7.97 -13.96
CA SER A 77 -3.52 7.77 -15.32
C SER A 77 -4.51 6.61 -15.45
N VAL A 78 -4.47 5.63 -14.53
CA VAL A 78 -5.28 4.41 -14.62
C VAL A 78 -6.19 4.27 -13.40
N THR A 79 -5.60 4.01 -12.23
CA THR A 79 -6.38 3.65 -11.03
C THR A 79 -7.28 4.79 -10.55
N ALA A 80 -6.75 6.01 -10.48
CA ALA A 80 -7.50 7.19 -10.06
C ALA A 80 -8.66 7.52 -11.02
N VAL A 81 -8.43 7.36 -12.34
CA VAL A 81 -9.47 7.57 -13.37
C VAL A 81 -10.61 6.56 -13.20
N LEU A 82 -10.28 5.26 -13.09
CA LEU A 82 -11.29 4.21 -12.88
C LEU A 82 -12.09 4.43 -11.59
N ARG A 83 -11.38 4.78 -10.51
CA ARG A 83 -11.98 5.10 -9.21
C ARG A 83 -12.90 6.31 -9.29
N GLN A 84 -12.50 7.37 -9.98
CA GLN A 84 -13.31 8.57 -10.15
C GLN A 84 -14.59 8.26 -10.91
N LEU A 85 -14.49 7.60 -12.08
CA LEU A 85 -15.65 7.16 -12.86
C LEU A 85 -16.60 6.28 -12.01
N ARG A 86 -16.04 5.35 -11.24
CA ARG A 86 -16.84 4.53 -10.32
C ARG A 86 -17.49 5.39 -9.25
N ARG A 87 -16.84 6.41 -8.67
CA ARG A 87 -17.44 7.28 -7.65
C ARG A 87 -18.57 8.13 -8.22
N ASP A 88 -18.37 8.71 -9.40
CA ASP A 88 -19.32 9.62 -10.05
C ASP A 88 -20.64 8.94 -10.45
N LEU A 89 -20.58 7.66 -10.80
CA LEU A 89 -21.79 6.88 -11.14
C LEU A 89 -22.59 6.44 -9.90
N LYS A 90 -22.18 6.76 -8.66
CA LYS A 90 -22.84 6.27 -7.43
C LYS A 90 -24.27 6.74 -7.25
N PRO A 91 -24.59 8.02 -7.46
CA PRO A 91 -25.97 8.49 -7.32
C PRO A 91 -26.90 7.79 -8.31
N GLN A 92 -26.47 7.67 -9.58
CA GLN A 92 -27.28 7.12 -10.67
C GLN A 92 -27.52 5.61 -10.56
N ALA A 93 -26.63 4.89 -9.89
CA ALA A 93 -26.75 3.43 -9.72
C ALA A 93 -27.89 2.99 -8.80
N ALA A 94 -28.39 3.88 -7.95
CA ALA A 94 -29.58 3.60 -7.15
C ALA A 94 -30.86 3.54 -8.01
N GLU A 95 -30.82 4.17 -9.19
CA GLU A 95 -31.99 4.36 -10.07
C GLU A 95 -31.91 3.53 -11.36
N SER A 96 -30.76 2.90 -11.65
CA SER A 96 -30.52 2.14 -12.87
C SER A 96 -29.65 0.90 -12.65
N GLU A 97 -30.23 -0.28 -12.89
CA GLU A 97 -29.51 -1.56 -12.83
C GLU A 97 -28.37 -1.63 -13.85
N GLY A 98 -28.54 -1.04 -15.04
CA GLY A 98 -27.49 -0.96 -16.05
C GLY A 98 -26.26 -0.18 -15.55
N ILE A 99 -26.49 0.92 -14.83
CA ILE A 99 -25.41 1.71 -14.21
C ILE A 99 -24.81 0.98 -13.01
N ALA A 100 -25.63 0.28 -12.21
CA ALA A 100 -25.14 -0.57 -11.13
C ALA A 100 -24.20 -1.67 -11.66
N GLN A 101 -24.54 -2.30 -12.79
CA GLN A 101 -23.69 -3.30 -13.43
C GLN A 101 -22.41 -2.67 -14.01
N LEU A 102 -22.49 -1.49 -14.65
CA LEU A 102 -21.32 -0.76 -15.13
C LEU A 102 -20.34 -0.44 -13.99
N ARG A 103 -20.84 -0.03 -12.82
CA ARG A 103 -19.99 0.20 -11.63
C ARG A 103 -19.27 -1.04 -11.15
N LYS A 104 -19.92 -2.21 -11.19
CA LYS A 104 -19.28 -3.49 -10.84
C LYS A 104 -18.13 -3.78 -11.81
N THR A 105 -18.32 -3.55 -13.11
CA THR A 105 -17.25 -3.67 -14.12
C THR A 105 -16.11 -2.70 -13.85
N LEU A 106 -16.40 -1.43 -13.54
CA LEU A 106 -15.36 -0.44 -13.19
C LEU A 106 -14.61 -0.82 -11.91
N GLN A 107 -15.30 -1.37 -10.90
CA GLN A 107 -14.65 -1.87 -9.69
C GLN A 107 -13.70 -3.04 -10.00
N GLN A 108 -14.12 -3.97 -10.85
CA GLN A 108 -13.26 -5.08 -11.28
C GLN A 108 -12.03 -4.57 -12.06
N ALA A 109 -12.21 -3.59 -12.94
CA ALA A 109 -11.11 -2.95 -13.66
C ALA A 109 -10.16 -2.20 -12.71
N GLU A 110 -10.68 -1.50 -11.69
CA GLU A 110 -9.88 -0.84 -10.65
C GLU A 110 -9.01 -1.85 -9.91
N ILE A 111 -9.59 -2.97 -9.45
CA ILE A 111 -8.86 -4.04 -8.75
C ILE A 111 -7.80 -4.67 -9.68
N GLN A 112 -8.11 -4.88 -10.96
CA GLN A 112 -7.14 -5.39 -11.93
C GLN A 112 -5.97 -4.42 -12.14
N ALA A 113 -6.24 -3.11 -12.21
CA ALA A 113 -5.20 -2.10 -12.31
C ALA A 113 -4.30 -2.03 -11.07
N GLU A 114 -4.87 -2.22 -9.87
CA GLU A 114 -4.11 -2.32 -8.62
C GLU A 114 -3.26 -3.59 -8.56
N ARG A 115 -3.81 -4.73 -8.99
CA ARG A 115 -3.06 -6.00 -9.09
C ARG A 115 -1.87 -5.88 -10.04
N GLU A 116 -2.06 -5.28 -11.21
CA GLU A 116 -0.98 -5.01 -12.16
C GLU A 116 0.09 -4.10 -11.55
N ASN A 117 -0.32 -3.07 -10.79
CA ASN A 117 0.62 -2.18 -10.11
C ASN A 117 1.44 -2.93 -9.05
N LEU A 118 0.81 -3.79 -8.24
CA LEU A 118 1.48 -4.65 -7.27
C LEU A 118 2.44 -5.64 -7.96
N GLN A 119 2.07 -6.21 -9.11
CA GLN A 119 2.96 -7.09 -9.86
C GLN A 119 4.21 -6.36 -10.36
N ARG A 120 4.08 -5.11 -10.81
CA ARG A 120 5.21 -4.27 -11.20
C ARG A 120 6.13 -3.95 -10.02
N TRP A 121 5.55 -3.62 -8.87
CA TRP A 121 6.29 -3.46 -7.62
C TRP A 121 7.06 -4.73 -7.25
N GLN A 122 6.40 -5.89 -7.24
CA GLN A 122 7.02 -7.17 -6.95
C GLN A 122 8.16 -7.47 -7.93
N HIS A 123 7.93 -7.26 -9.23
CA HIS A 123 8.96 -7.47 -10.25
C HIS A 123 10.19 -6.61 -9.97
N TRP A 124 10.01 -5.32 -9.71
CA TRP A 124 11.10 -4.41 -9.37
C TRP A 124 11.86 -4.83 -8.10
N ILE A 125 11.16 -5.27 -7.06
CA ILE A 125 11.76 -5.74 -5.79
C ILE A 125 12.59 -7.00 -6.00
N LEU A 126 12.09 -7.94 -6.80
CA LEU A 126 12.70 -9.26 -6.97
C LEU A 126 13.82 -9.32 -8.01
N GLN A 127 14.12 -8.23 -8.73
CA GLN A 127 15.26 -8.24 -9.65
C GLN A 127 16.58 -8.30 -8.87
N THR A 128 17.40 -9.29 -9.20
CA THR A 128 18.63 -9.61 -8.46
C THR A 128 19.82 -8.72 -8.81
N SER A 129 19.81 -8.07 -9.97
CA SER A 129 20.94 -7.27 -10.50
C SER A 129 21.32 -6.07 -9.62
N GLU A 130 20.41 -5.57 -8.78
CA GLU A 130 20.61 -4.37 -7.94
C GLU A 130 20.15 -4.59 -6.49
N LEU A 131 20.04 -5.84 -6.05
CA LEU A 131 19.39 -6.20 -4.80
C LEU A 131 19.98 -5.50 -3.56
N ASN A 132 21.32 -5.42 -3.44
CA ASN A 132 21.98 -4.72 -2.31
C ASN A 132 21.85 -3.19 -2.37
N GLN A 133 21.49 -2.63 -3.53
CA GLN A 133 21.24 -1.20 -3.71
C GLN A 133 19.77 -0.85 -3.44
N ARG A 134 18.86 -1.81 -3.62
CA ARG A 134 17.41 -1.62 -3.48
C ARG A 134 16.87 -2.02 -2.12
N LEU A 135 17.39 -3.09 -1.52
CA LEU A 135 16.86 -3.66 -0.29
C LEU A 135 17.91 -3.65 0.82
N THR A 136 17.44 -3.40 2.04
CA THR A 136 18.23 -3.52 3.27
C THR A 136 17.44 -4.30 4.30
N ASN A 137 18.14 -4.82 5.30
CA ASN A 137 17.47 -5.45 6.44
C ASN A 137 16.65 -4.40 7.20
N CYS A 138 15.46 -4.81 7.62
CA CYS A 138 14.60 -4.03 8.49
C CYS A 138 14.96 -4.34 9.96
N ALA A 139 15.45 -3.33 10.69
CA ALA A 139 15.87 -3.46 12.08
C ALA A 139 14.92 -2.69 13.02
N ILE A 140 13.63 -3.05 12.98
CA ILE A 140 12.58 -2.33 13.70
C ILE A 140 12.13 -3.14 14.92
N SER A 141 12.06 -2.46 16.07
CA SER A 141 11.43 -2.98 17.28
C SER A 141 9.91 -3.08 17.10
N LYS A 142 9.28 -4.07 17.72
CA LYS A 142 7.82 -4.26 17.69
C LYS A 142 7.03 -3.03 18.15
N GLN A 143 7.63 -2.18 18.99
CA GLN A 143 6.99 -0.98 19.52
C GLN A 143 6.95 0.20 18.52
N ASP A 144 7.66 0.12 17.39
CA ASP A 144 7.89 1.26 16.50
C ASP A 144 7.23 1.12 15.12
N VAL A 145 6.37 0.11 14.92
CA VAL A 145 5.79 -0.19 13.59
C VAL A 145 4.95 0.97 13.04
N ALA A 146 4.18 1.64 13.89
CA ALA A 146 3.37 2.79 13.47
C ALA A 146 4.24 3.96 13.01
N GLN A 147 5.29 4.28 13.77
CA GLN A 147 6.23 5.35 13.43
C GLN A 147 7.02 5.01 12.16
N TRP A 148 7.42 3.75 12.01
CA TRP A 148 8.06 3.29 10.78
C TRP A 148 7.13 3.40 9.57
N LEU A 149 5.89 2.89 9.66
CA LEU A 149 4.94 2.93 8.55
C LEU A 149 4.67 4.39 8.15
N GLN A 150 4.51 5.27 9.13
CA GLN A 150 4.40 6.71 8.92
C GLN A 150 5.62 7.26 8.16
N SER A 151 6.85 6.93 8.56
CA SER A 151 8.07 7.39 7.85
C SER A 151 8.16 6.91 6.39
N LYS A 152 7.59 5.74 6.08
CA LYS A 152 7.63 5.18 4.72
C LYS A 152 6.58 5.83 3.83
N LEU A 153 5.39 6.05 4.36
CA LEU A 153 4.28 6.64 3.60
C LEU A 153 4.43 8.16 3.45
N PHE A 154 5.08 8.83 4.39
CA PHE A 154 5.20 10.29 4.43
C PHE A 154 6.69 10.69 4.51
N SER A 155 7.35 10.77 3.35
CA SER A 155 8.79 11.06 3.25
C SER A 155 9.16 12.53 3.54
N ASP A 156 8.25 13.47 3.29
CA ASP A 156 8.38 14.86 3.71
C ASP A 156 7.38 15.07 4.86
N GLY A 157 7.88 14.80 6.06
CA GLY A 157 7.10 14.48 7.26
C GLY A 157 5.75 15.16 7.31
N PHE A 158 4.67 14.38 7.13
CA PHE A 158 3.29 14.81 7.32
C PHE A 158 3.11 16.30 6.98
N ALA A 159 3.41 16.69 5.74
CA ALA A 159 3.11 18.03 5.26
C ALA A 159 1.58 18.18 5.11
N PHE A 160 0.86 18.13 6.24
CA PHE A 160 -0.39 18.85 6.42
C PHE A 160 -0.05 20.34 6.36
N GLY A 161 0.26 20.82 5.16
CA GLY A 161 0.32 22.25 4.85
C GLY A 161 -1.07 22.82 5.08
N GLN A 162 -1.33 23.27 6.31
CA GLN A 162 -2.41 24.16 6.76
C GLN A 162 -3.88 23.83 6.41
N ALA A 163 -4.19 22.79 5.63
CA ALA A 163 -5.51 22.60 5.01
C ALA A 163 -6.37 21.46 5.57
N VAL A 164 -5.86 20.60 6.44
CA VAL A 164 -6.62 19.44 6.97
C VAL A 164 -7.05 19.67 8.41
N VAL A 165 -8.36 19.55 8.62
CA VAL A 165 -9.08 19.75 9.89
C VAL A 165 -8.63 18.68 10.91
N GLN A 166 -8.59 19.04 12.20
CA GLN A 166 -8.17 18.16 13.29
C GLN A 166 -8.75 16.72 13.29
N PRO A 167 -10.05 16.46 13.03
CA PRO A 167 -10.62 15.12 13.07
C PRO A 167 -10.05 14.18 11.98
N GLU A 168 -9.67 14.70 10.82
CA GLU A 168 -9.03 13.90 9.76
C GLU A 168 -7.60 13.50 10.15
N ARG A 169 -6.93 14.29 10.99
CA ARG A 169 -5.60 13.94 11.50
C ARG A 169 -5.68 12.79 12.51
N GLU A 170 -6.73 12.77 13.33
CA GLU A 170 -6.96 11.70 14.31
C GLU A 170 -7.34 10.39 13.62
N SER A 171 -8.24 10.43 12.63
CA SER A 171 -8.63 9.24 11.86
C SER A 171 -7.45 8.62 11.11
N VAL A 172 -6.58 9.44 10.53
CA VAL A 172 -5.34 8.97 9.88
C VAL A 172 -4.39 8.30 10.88
N LYS A 173 -4.21 8.87 12.08
CA LYS A 173 -3.38 8.25 13.13
C LYS A 173 -3.96 6.92 13.61
N GLU A 174 -5.28 6.86 13.80
CA GLU A 174 -5.98 5.63 14.17
C GLU A 174 -5.80 4.56 13.09
N ALA A 175 -5.97 4.93 11.82
CA ALA A 175 -5.75 4.04 10.68
C ALA A 175 -4.32 3.47 10.66
N ILE A 176 -3.29 4.30 10.84
CA ILE A 176 -1.88 3.84 10.94
C ILE A 176 -1.72 2.86 12.12
N THR A 177 -2.32 3.15 13.26
CA THR A 177 -2.23 2.30 14.46
C THR A 177 -2.87 0.93 14.24
N ILE A 178 -4.03 0.89 13.58
CA ILE A 178 -4.69 -0.37 13.19
C ILE A 178 -3.78 -1.19 12.29
N LEU A 179 -3.22 -0.59 11.23
CA LEU A 179 -2.34 -1.28 10.30
C LEU A 179 -1.06 -1.79 10.99
N ALA A 180 -0.43 -0.96 11.82
CA ALA A 180 0.77 -1.33 12.56
C ALA A 180 0.53 -2.51 13.51
N THR A 181 -0.60 -2.50 14.23
CA THR A 181 -1.00 -3.60 15.12
C THR A 181 -1.18 -4.90 14.34
N ARG A 182 -1.84 -4.84 13.17
CA ARG A 182 -2.04 -6.01 12.30
C ARG A 182 -0.72 -6.51 11.69
N LEU A 183 0.21 -5.62 11.38
CA LEU A 183 1.55 -5.99 10.87
C LEU A 183 2.43 -6.63 11.95
N ASP A 184 2.37 -6.17 13.20
CA ASP A 184 3.18 -6.74 14.28
C ASP A 184 2.70 -8.14 14.71
N HIS A 185 1.39 -8.37 14.65
CA HIS A 185 0.79 -9.68 14.91
C HIS A 185 0.87 -10.65 13.73
N TYR A 186 1.32 -10.20 12.55
CA TYR A 186 1.49 -11.06 11.40
C TYR A 186 2.70 -11.97 11.65
N GLU A 187 2.47 -13.26 11.93
CA GLU A 187 3.49 -14.23 12.29
C GLU A 187 4.65 -14.21 11.30
N ARG A 188 5.78 -13.60 11.67
CA ARG A 188 6.97 -13.64 10.81
C ARG A 188 7.34 -15.10 10.62
N PRO A 189 7.54 -15.58 9.37
CA PRO A 189 8.04 -16.93 9.17
C PRO A 189 9.30 -17.09 10.01
N ARG A 190 9.41 -18.22 10.71
CA ARG A 190 10.61 -18.56 11.49
C ARG A 190 11.83 -18.72 10.59
#